data_AF-A0A0T7FQZ9-F1
#
_entry.id   AF-A0A0T7FQZ9-F1
#
_cell.length_a   1.000
_cell.length_b   1.000
_cell.length_c   1.000
_cell.angle_alpha   90.00
_cell.angle_beta   90.00
_cell.angle_gamma   90.00
#
_symmetry.space_group_name_H-M   'P 1'
#
loop_
_entity.id
_entity.type
_entity.pdbx_description
1 polymer ?
#
loop_
_entity_poly.entity_id
_entity_poly.type
_entity_poly.pdbx_seq_one_letter_code
_entity_poly.pdbx_strand_id
1 'polypeptide(L)'
;MTDRLHVGIIANMKAELPYRSKNVLSDGAIVEMVIWKLPHSVVGSRHDYKYRLFYGYEGQRIVGYDNERGKGDHRHIDGREENYSFTTVDALIRDFLADVHSRREHR
;
A
#
# COMPACT_ATOMS: atom_id res chain seq x y z
N MET A 1 -11.59 -8.55 32.75
CA MET A 1 -11.00 -7.20 32.62
C MET A 1 -9.52 -7.26 32.91
N THR A 2 -8.67 -7.41 31.89
CA THR A 2 -7.33 -6.78 31.88
C THR A 2 -6.88 -6.68 30.43
N ASP A 3 -6.75 -5.44 30.02
CA ASP A 3 -6.17 -4.97 28.77
C ASP A 3 -4.72 -5.45 28.62
N ARG A 4 -4.31 -5.81 27.41
CA ARG A 4 -2.90 -6.02 27.10
C ARG A 4 -2.59 -5.59 25.68
N LEU A 5 -2.61 -4.27 25.50
CA LEU A 5 -1.79 -3.51 24.56
C LEU A 5 -0.46 -4.22 24.29
N HIS A 6 -0.23 -4.65 23.05
CA HIS A 6 1.12 -4.85 22.53
C HIS A 6 1.32 -3.97 21.31
N VAL A 7 1.96 -2.84 21.60
CA VAL A 7 2.61 -1.88 20.72
C VAL A 7 3.36 -2.59 19.58
N GLY A 8 3.29 -1.97 18.40
CA GLY A 8 3.82 -2.48 17.13
C GLY A 8 5.22 -3.08 17.24
N ILE A 9 5.33 -4.31 16.75
CA ILE A 9 6.61 -4.98 16.52
C ILE A 9 7.36 -4.14 15.48
N ILE A 10 8.33 -3.35 15.95
CA ILE A 10 9.41 -2.83 15.10
C ILE A 10 10.25 -4.05 14.72
N ALA A 11 9.80 -4.80 13.71
CA ALA A 11 10.61 -5.84 13.08
C ALA A 11 11.63 -5.13 12.20
N ASN A 12 12.72 -4.69 12.83
CA ASN A 12 13.93 -4.23 12.14
C ASN A 12 14.62 -5.47 11.57
N MET A 13 14.11 -5.97 10.44
CA MET A 13 14.64 -7.14 9.76
C MET A 13 14.88 -6.69 8.33
N LYS A 14 16.17 -6.54 8.00
CA LYS A 14 16.68 -5.92 6.76
C LYS A 14 15.81 -6.29 5.56
N ALA A 15 14.95 -5.35 5.15
CA ALA A 15 14.25 -5.44 3.89
C ALA A 15 15.29 -5.37 2.77
N GLU A 16 15.24 -6.32 1.85
CA GLU A 16 16.05 -6.23 0.63
C GLU A 16 15.50 -5.06 -0.21
N LEU A 17 16.44 -4.23 -0.68
CA LEU A 17 16.28 -2.97 -1.42
C LEU A 17 14.83 -2.53 -1.72
N PRO A 18 14.34 -1.45 -1.10
CA PRO A 18 13.00 -0.96 -1.38
C PRO A 18 12.92 -0.40 -2.80
N TYR A 19 11.91 -0.84 -3.57
CA TYR A 19 11.44 -0.03 -4.68
C TYR A 19 10.72 1.18 -4.09
N ARG A 20 11.22 2.38 -4.40
CA ARG A 20 10.62 3.64 -3.95
C ARG A 20 10.53 4.62 -5.10
N SER A 21 9.31 5.12 -5.34
CA SER A 21 9.02 6.18 -6.29
C SER A 21 8.07 7.18 -5.67
N LYS A 22 8.32 8.48 -5.85
CA LYS A 22 7.42 9.56 -5.41
C LYS A 22 7.42 10.65 -6.46
N ASN A 23 6.26 10.96 -7.00
CA ASN A 23 6.04 12.02 -7.98
C ASN A 23 4.97 12.98 -7.46
N VAL A 24 5.24 14.28 -7.58
CA VAL A 24 4.25 15.33 -7.41
C VAL A 24 3.88 15.81 -8.81
N LEU A 25 2.62 15.72 -9.16
CA LEU A 25 2.07 16.09 -10.46
C LEU A 25 1.80 17.59 -10.52
N SER A 26 1.62 18.13 -11.72
CA SER A 26 1.42 19.57 -11.94
C SER A 26 0.15 20.13 -11.30
N ASP A 27 -0.84 19.27 -11.02
CA ASP A 27 -2.08 19.60 -10.33
C ASP A 27 -1.99 19.47 -8.80
N GLY A 28 -0.79 19.22 -8.26
CA GLY A 28 -0.54 19.02 -6.83
C GLY A 28 -0.88 17.62 -6.32
N ALA A 29 -1.33 16.70 -7.19
CA ALA A 29 -1.52 15.32 -6.79
C ALA A 29 -0.18 14.62 -6.53
N ILE A 30 -0.17 13.67 -5.62
CA ILE A 30 1.00 12.88 -5.24
C ILE A 30 0.73 11.43 -5.65
N VAL A 31 1.70 10.83 -6.34
CA VAL A 31 1.78 9.38 -6.57
C VAL A 31 3.03 8.89 -5.85
N GLU A 32 2.87 8.09 -4.78
CA GLU A 32 3.98 7.49 -4.03
C GLU A 32 3.81 5.97 -4.00
N MET A 33 4.87 5.24 -4.30
CA MET A 33 4.92 3.78 -4.27
C MET A 33 6.14 3.35 -3.48
N VAL A 34 5.93 2.55 -2.44
CA VAL A 34 7.00 1.95 -1.65
C VAL A 34 6.73 0.46 -1.49
N ILE A 35 7.69 -0.37 -1.88
CA ILE A 35 7.58 -1.83 -1.85
C ILE A 35 8.87 -2.40 -1.26
N TRP A 36 8.74 -3.30 -0.31
CA TRP A 36 9.84 -3.98 0.37
C TRP A 36 9.71 -5.48 0.19
N LYS A 37 10.81 -6.17 -0.11
CA LYS A 37 10.90 -7.63 0.08
C LYS A 37 11.29 -7.89 1.53
N LEU A 38 10.46 -8.66 2.24
CA LEU A 38 10.67 -9.06 3.61
C LEU A 38 11.24 -10.48 3.69
N PRO A 39 11.92 -10.84 4.80
CA PRO A 39 12.34 -12.22 5.04
C PRO A 39 11.15 -13.15 5.32
N HIS A 40 10.05 -12.60 5.84
CA HIS A 40 8.82 -13.31 6.18
C HIS A 40 7.61 -12.46 5.81
N SER A 41 6.50 -13.12 5.43
CA SER A 41 5.26 -12.45 5.07
C SER A 41 4.68 -11.60 6.21
N VAL A 42 3.97 -10.55 5.82
CA VAL A 42 3.10 -9.80 6.76
C VAL A 42 1.98 -10.73 7.19
N VAL A 43 1.64 -10.76 8.49
CA VAL A 43 0.51 -11.58 8.98
C VAL A 43 -0.78 -11.15 8.28
N GLY A 44 -1.40 -12.09 7.57
CA GLY A 44 -2.58 -11.86 6.73
C GLY A 44 -2.27 -11.89 5.24
N SER A 45 -1.01 -11.73 4.83
CA SER A 45 -0.56 -11.83 3.44
C SER A 45 0.10 -13.18 3.16
N ARG A 46 -0.05 -13.68 1.93
CA ARG A 46 0.50 -14.98 1.48
C ARG A 46 1.81 -14.86 0.71
N HIS A 47 2.49 -13.72 0.84
CA HIS A 47 3.72 -13.39 0.13
C HIS A 47 4.65 -12.54 1.02
N ASP A 48 5.95 -12.52 0.71
CA ASP A 48 6.95 -11.79 1.51
C ASP A 48 7.19 -10.37 1.01
N TYR A 49 6.12 -9.67 0.60
CA TYR A 49 6.21 -8.25 0.24
C TYR A 49 5.44 -7.42 1.24
N LYS A 50 6.01 -6.30 1.65
CA LYS A 50 5.27 -5.21 2.28
C LYS A 50 5.15 -4.10 1.26
N TYR A 51 4.01 -3.43 1.22
CA TYR A 51 3.84 -2.33 0.29
C TYR A 51 2.94 -1.22 0.84
N ARG A 52 3.15 -0.03 0.30
CA ARG A 52 2.32 1.15 0.49
C ARG A 52 2.37 1.96 -0.80
N LEU A 53 1.30 1.91 -1.57
CA LEU A 53 1.09 2.72 -2.77
C LEU A 53 -0.03 3.72 -2.44
N PHE A 54 0.16 4.96 -2.87
CA PHE A 54 -0.68 6.09 -2.52
C PHE A 54 -0.86 6.99 -3.73
N TYR A 55 -2.10 7.35 -4.00
CA TYR A 55 -2.46 8.46 -4.87
C TYR A 55 -3.50 9.34 -4.18
N GLY A 56 -3.27 10.65 -4.25
CA GLY A 56 -4.15 11.62 -3.62
C GLY A 56 -3.56 13.02 -3.60
N TYR A 57 -4.19 13.90 -2.85
CA TYR A 57 -3.73 15.27 -2.60
C TYR A 57 -3.28 15.40 -1.15
N GLU A 58 -2.71 16.54 -0.77
CA GLU A 58 -2.31 16.80 0.61
C GLU A 58 -3.45 16.46 1.60
N GLY A 59 -3.23 15.42 2.41
CA GLY A 59 -4.19 14.95 3.43
C GLY A 59 -5.36 14.09 2.92
N GLN A 60 -5.54 13.91 1.61
CA GLN A 60 -6.66 13.15 1.04
C GLN A 60 -6.17 11.98 0.18
N ARG A 61 -6.39 10.75 0.67
CA ARG A 61 -6.15 9.50 -0.09
C ARG A 61 -7.33 9.24 -1.03
N ILE A 62 -7.05 9.10 -2.32
CA ILE A 62 -8.04 8.72 -3.34
C ILE A 62 -7.89 7.25 -3.70
N VAL A 63 -6.66 6.82 -3.99
CA VAL A 63 -6.31 5.42 -4.21
C VAL A 63 -5.19 5.04 -3.23
N GLY A 64 -5.32 3.90 -2.58
CA GLY A 64 -4.25 3.35 -1.77
C GLY A 64 -4.20 1.84 -1.88
N TYR A 65 -3.02 1.26 -1.89
CA TYR A 65 -2.83 -0.18 -1.75
C TYR A 65 -1.81 -0.38 -0.65
N ASP A 66 -2.17 -1.12 0.39
CA ASP A 66 -1.24 -1.46 1.45
C ASP A 66 -1.56 -2.86 2.02
N ASN A 67 -0.63 -3.38 2.81
CA ASN A 67 -0.87 -4.59 3.58
C ASN A 67 -0.52 -4.41 5.05
N GLU A 68 -1.46 -4.78 5.91
CA GLU A 68 -1.40 -4.52 7.34
C GLU A 68 -1.52 -5.80 8.15
N ARG A 69 -0.81 -5.85 9.27
CA ARG A 69 -0.83 -6.98 10.20
C ARG A 69 -2.28 -7.24 10.66
N GLY A 70 -2.78 -8.44 10.38
CA GLY A 70 -4.11 -8.88 10.81
C GLY A 70 -5.23 -8.60 9.80
N LYS A 71 -4.98 -7.76 8.79
CA LYS A 71 -5.90 -7.55 7.65
C LYS A 71 -5.42 -8.26 6.38
N GLY A 72 -4.10 -8.29 6.18
CA GLY A 72 -3.50 -8.71 4.92
C GLY A 72 -3.62 -7.62 3.86
N ASP A 73 -3.73 -8.06 2.62
CA ASP A 73 -3.66 -7.23 1.42
C ASP A 73 -5.01 -6.53 1.16
N HIS A 74 -5.00 -5.21 1.06
CA HIS A 74 -6.20 -4.44 0.77
C HIS A 74 -5.93 -3.18 -0.04
N ARG A 75 -6.99 -2.64 -0.62
CA ARG A 75 -6.97 -1.36 -1.34
C ARG A 75 -8.05 -0.42 -0.81
N HIS A 76 -7.76 0.86 -0.94
CA HIS A 76 -8.60 1.99 -0.58
C HIS A 76 -8.94 2.73 -1.86
N ILE A 77 -10.22 2.82 -2.17
CA ILE A 77 -10.72 3.48 -3.37
C ILE A 77 -11.83 4.44 -2.96
N ASP A 78 -11.57 5.74 -3.10
CA ASP A 78 -12.51 6.81 -2.73
C ASP A 78 -13.07 6.66 -1.30
N GLY A 79 -12.18 6.29 -0.36
CA GLY A 79 -12.52 6.07 1.05
C GLY A 79 -13.18 4.72 1.36
N ARG A 80 -13.34 3.82 0.38
CA ARG A 80 -13.82 2.45 0.59
C ARG A 80 -12.64 1.48 0.65
N GLU A 81 -12.58 0.72 1.74
CA GLU A 81 -11.60 -0.35 1.94
C GLU A 81 -12.16 -1.68 1.41
N GLU A 82 -11.36 -2.40 0.63
CA GLU A 82 -11.70 -3.75 0.16
C GLU A 82 -10.47 -4.66 0.06
N ASN A 83 -10.68 -5.97 0.20
CA ASN A 83 -9.61 -6.97 0.09
C ASN A 83 -8.98 -6.93 -1.30
N TYR A 84 -7.65 -7.00 -1.34
CA TYR A 84 -6.89 -7.07 -2.58
C TYR A 84 -6.24 -8.45 -2.74
N SER A 85 -6.40 -9.07 -3.90
CA SER A 85 -5.81 -10.38 -4.18
C SER A 85 -4.42 -10.20 -4.80
N PHE A 86 -3.39 -10.10 -3.96
CA PHE A 86 -2.02 -9.98 -4.44
C PHE A 86 -1.60 -11.22 -5.26
N THR A 87 -0.97 -10.97 -6.41
CA THR A 87 -0.39 -12.02 -7.26
C THR A 87 1.10 -11.79 -7.49
N THR A 88 1.47 -10.65 -8.08
CA THR A 88 2.86 -10.24 -8.31
C THR A 88 3.04 -8.75 -8.05
N VAL A 89 4.30 -8.32 -7.88
CA VAL A 89 4.64 -6.90 -7.76
C VAL A 89 4.22 -6.13 -9.02
N ASP A 90 4.40 -6.71 -10.20
CA ASP A 90 3.99 -6.08 -11.45
C ASP A 90 2.47 -5.94 -11.55
N ALA A 91 1.70 -6.93 -11.09
CA ALA A 91 0.24 -6.82 -11.02
C ALA A 91 -0.20 -5.71 -10.04
N LEU A 92 0.41 -5.66 -8.85
CA LEU A 92 0.16 -4.61 -7.86
C LEU A 92 0.38 -3.21 -8.46
N ILE A 93 1.50 -2.99 -9.16
CA ILE A 93 1.80 -1.70 -9.78
C ILE A 93 0.81 -1.38 -10.90
N ARG A 94 0.51 -2.35 -11.78
CA ARG A 94 -0.43 -2.16 -12.89
C ARG A 94 -1.83 -1.83 -12.39
N ASP A 95 -2.33 -2.58 -11.40
CA ASP A 95 -3.67 -2.40 -10.84
C ASP A 95 -3.78 -1.03 -10.14
N PHE A 96 -2.77 -0.67 -9.35
CA PHE A 96 -2.70 0.65 -8.73
C PHE A 96 -2.73 1.78 -9.76
N LEU A 97 -1.87 1.71 -10.80
CA LEU A 97 -1.83 2.76 -11.82
C LEU A 97 -3.12 2.82 -12.66
N ALA A 98 -3.80 1.70 -12.88
CA ALA A 98 -5.09 1.67 -13.54
C ALA A 98 -6.17 2.39 -12.73
N ASP A 99 -6.22 2.17 -11.40
CA ASP A 99 -7.14 2.88 -10.52
C ASP A 99 -6.82 4.38 -10.46
N VAL A 100 -5.53 4.75 -10.40
CA VAL A 100 -5.09 6.16 -10.47
C VAL A 100 -5.56 6.80 -11.78
N HIS A 101 -5.29 6.16 -12.92
CA HIS A 101 -5.69 6.66 -14.22
C HIS A 101 -7.21 6.83 -14.30
N SER A 102 -7.97 5.82 -13.87
CA SER A 102 -9.44 5.88 -13.80
C SER A 102 -9.93 7.10 -13.01
N ARG A 103 -9.34 7.41 -11.84
CA ARG A 103 -9.75 8.60 -11.05
C ARG A 103 -9.28 9.93 -11.63
N ARG A 104 -8.25 9.92 -12.47
CA ARG A 104 -7.75 11.13 -13.14
C ARG A 104 -8.60 11.50 -14.36
N GLU A 105 -9.06 10.51 -15.13
CA GLU A 105 -9.92 10.75 -16.29
C GLU A 105 -11.32 11.28 -15.92
N HIS A 106 -11.80 11.01 -14.69
CA HIS A 106 -13.12 11.43 -14.22
C HIS A 106 -13.09 12.72 -13.37
N ARG A 107 -12.00 13.49 -13.40
CA ARG A 107 -11.82 14.72 -12.62
C ARG A 107 -11.98 15.99 -13.45
#